data_AF-A0A959A3F5-F1
#
_entry.id   AF-A0A959A3F5-F1
#
_cell.length_a   1.000
_cell.length_b   1.000
_cell.length_c   1.000
_cell.angle_alpha   90.00
_cell.angle_beta   90.00
_cell.angle_gamma   90.00
#
_symmetry.space_group_name_H-M   'P 1'
#
loop_
_entity.id
_entity.type
_entity.pdbx_description
1 polymer ?
#
loop_
_entity_poly.entity_id
_entity_poly.type
_entity_poly.pdbx_seq_one_letter_code
_entity_poly.pdbx_strand_id
1 'polypeptide(L)'
;MTQKLGIKYLKTYWISTAFFGYMILTTILKAFTSIDMTIPCLNYYFTGHTCWGCGMTTAAVYLLKLDVRAAIETNPLVFIVLPTLTFLIVRHWRRFKAEQLSKGFPNYSE
;
A
#
# COMPACT_ATOMS: atom_id res chain seq x y z
N MET A 1 17.00 14.29 11.35
CA MET A 1 16.06 15.23 10.68
C MET A 1 14.91 14.50 9.96
N THR A 2 15.18 13.47 9.15
CA THR A 2 14.16 12.66 8.44
C THR A 2 13.28 11.79 9.36
N GLN A 3 13.85 11.21 10.43
CA GLN A 3 13.07 10.39 11.38
C GLN A 3 11.94 11.16 12.07
N LYS A 4 12.21 12.39 12.55
CA LYS A 4 11.20 13.22 13.24
C LYS A 4 10.05 13.63 12.30
N LEU A 5 10.35 13.91 11.03
CA LEU A 5 9.34 14.20 10.01
C LEU A 5 8.46 12.98 9.69
N GLY A 6 9.05 11.78 9.66
CA GLY A 6 8.32 10.53 9.47
C GLY A 6 7.34 10.22 10.58
N ILE A 7 7.73 10.42 11.85
CA ILE A 7 6.82 10.22 12.99
C ILE A 7 5.64 11.20 12.91
N LYS A 8 5.88 12.46 12.54
CA LYS A 8 4.81 13.45 12.36
C LYS A 8 3.85 13.05 11.25
N TYR A 9 4.37 12.65 10.09
CA TYR A 9 3.55 12.16 8.98
C TYR A 9 2.70 10.96 9.39
N LEU A 10 3.31 9.98 10.10
CA LEU A 10 2.61 8.80 10.60
C LEU A 10 1.48 9.17 11.57
N LYS A 11 1.70 10.12 12.49
CA LYS A 11 0.66 10.59 13.42
C LYS A 11 -0.44 11.38 12.72
N THR A 12 -0.10 12.23 11.76
CA THR A 12 -1.09 13.04 11.02
C THR A 12 -1.96 12.17 10.11
N TYR A 13 -1.38 11.16 9.46
CA TYR A 13 -2.08 10.26 8.53
C TYR A 13 -2.21 8.84 9.09
N TRP A 14 -2.43 8.70 10.39
CA TRP A 14 -2.38 7.42 11.10
C TRP A 14 -3.43 6.41 10.62
N ILE A 15 -4.65 6.88 10.31
CA ILE A 15 -5.73 6.03 9.77
C ILE A 15 -5.34 5.46 8.42
N SER A 16 -4.92 6.32 7.48
CA SER A 16 -4.48 5.89 6.16
C SER A 16 -3.29 4.94 6.25
N THR A 17 -2.32 5.26 7.12
CA THR A 17 -1.13 4.42 7.32
C THR A 17 -1.49 3.06 7.89
N ALA A 18 -2.41 3.00 8.86
CA ALA A 18 -2.88 1.74 9.45
C ALA A 18 -3.62 0.88 8.42
N PHE A 19 -4.49 1.50 7.60
CA PHE A 19 -5.23 0.80 6.54
C PHE A 19 -4.29 0.21 5.48
N PHE A 20 -3.42 1.04 4.89
CA PHE A 20 -2.45 0.56 3.90
C PHE A 20 -1.45 -0.45 4.50
N GLY A 21 -1.02 -0.23 5.76
CA GLY A 21 -0.15 -1.15 6.48
C GLY A 21 -0.77 -2.52 6.69
N TYR A 22 -2.05 -2.58 7.10
CA TYR A 22 -2.81 -3.82 7.24
C TYR A 22 -2.95 -4.56 5.89
N MET A 23 -3.26 -3.84 4.81
CA MET A 23 -3.36 -4.42 3.46
C MET A 23 -2.03 -5.01 2.99
N ILE A 24 -0.91 -4.31 3.22
CA ILE A 24 0.42 -4.80 2.87
C ILE A 24 0.77 -6.03 3.71
N LEU A 25 0.56 -5.96 5.03
CA LEU A 25 0.88 -7.05 5.95
C LEU A 25 0.14 -8.34 5.59
N THR A 26 -1.17 -8.26 5.36
CA THR A 26 -1.98 -9.43 4.98
C THR A 26 -1.60 -9.99 3.61
N THR A 27 -1.24 -9.15 2.65
CA THR A 27 -0.74 -9.57 1.33
C THR A 27 0.59 -10.34 1.45
N ILE A 28 1.52 -9.83 2.27
CA ILE A 28 2.79 -10.50 2.55
C ILE A 28 2.54 -11.83 3.25
N LEU A 29 1.73 -11.86 4.31
CA LEU A 29 1.39 -13.09 5.02
C LEU A 29 0.81 -14.13 4.06
N LYS A 30 -0.16 -13.76 3.21
CA LYS A 30 -0.72 -14.64 2.18
C LYS A 30 0.35 -15.16 1.21
N ALA A 31 1.32 -14.34 0.83
CA ALA A 31 2.41 -14.76 -0.04
C ALA A 31 3.30 -15.83 0.58
N PHE A 32 3.57 -15.75 1.89
CA PHE A 32 4.53 -16.63 2.57
C PHE A 32 3.90 -17.84 3.27
N THR A 33 2.68 -17.72 3.80
CA THR A 33 2.07 -18.77 4.63
C THR A 33 0.88 -19.45 3.96
N SER A 34 0.44 -19.00 2.78
CA SER A 34 -0.80 -19.46 2.14
C SER A 34 -2.04 -19.31 3.05
N ILE A 35 -1.94 -18.56 4.14
CA ILE A 35 -3.03 -18.27 5.06
C ILE A 35 -3.75 -17.02 4.54
N ASP A 36 -5.00 -17.19 4.10
CA ASP A 36 -5.87 -16.12 3.65
C ASP A 36 -6.49 -15.35 4.83
N MET A 37 -5.70 -14.47 5.45
CA MET A 37 -6.21 -13.45 6.41
C MET A 37 -6.60 -12.13 5.72
N THR A 38 -6.61 -12.09 4.39
CA THR A 38 -7.13 -10.95 3.64
C THR A 38 -8.63 -10.84 3.89
N ILE A 39 -9.14 -9.62 4.08
CA ILE A 39 -10.59 -9.35 4.20
C ILE A 39 -11.31 -10.10 3.06
N PRO A 40 -12.21 -11.05 3.36
CA PRO A 40 -12.92 -11.76 2.31
C PRO A 40 -13.66 -10.73 1.46
N CYS A 41 -13.41 -10.77 0.16
CA CYS A 41 -14.01 -9.85 -0.78
C CYS A 41 -15.53 -9.92 -0.64
N LEU A 42 -16.17 -8.90 -0.06
CA LEU A 42 -17.64 -8.86 0.03
C LEU A 42 -18.26 -9.06 -1.36
N ASN A 43 -17.64 -8.52 -2.42
CA ASN A 43 -18.13 -8.67 -3.77
C ASN A 43 -18.07 -10.14 -4.27
N TYR A 44 -17.01 -10.89 -3.98
CA TYR A 44 -16.97 -12.32 -4.34
C TYR A 44 -18.01 -13.12 -3.57
N TYR A 45 -18.19 -12.82 -2.28
CA TYR A 45 -19.19 -13.47 -1.44
C TYR A 45 -20.62 -13.20 -1.91
N PHE A 46 -20.93 -11.97 -2.33
CA PHE A 46 -22.27 -11.58 -2.77
C PHE A 46 -22.56 -11.79 -4.25
N THR A 47 -21.56 -11.70 -5.14
CA THR A 47 -21.77 -11.73 -6.60
C THR A 47 -20.99 -12.83 -7.33
N GLY A 48 -20.12 -13.59 -6.65
CA GLY A 48 -19.27 -14.60 -7.29
C GLY A 48 -18.15 -14.02 -8.18
N HIS A 49 -18.12 -12.70 -8.38
CA HIS A 49 -17.14 -12.01 -9.19
C HIS A 49 -16.00 -11.44 -8.33
N THR A 50 -14.76 -11.71 -8.75
CA THR A 50 -13.56 -11.12 -8.14
C THR A 50 -13.61 -9.60 -8.28
N CYS A 51 -13.57 -8.85 -7.17
CA CYS A 51 -13.45 -7.40 -7.28
C CYS A 51 -12.06 -7.01 -7.79
N TRP A 52 -11.99 -5.81 -8.36
CA TRP A 52 -10.78 -5.19 -8.90
C TRP A 52 -9.65 -5.13 -7.87
N GLY A 53 -9.99 -5.00 -6.59
CA GLY A 53 -9.06 -5.06 -5.46
C GLY A 53 -8.50 -6.45 -5.17
N CYS A 54 -9.33 -7.51 -5.14
CA CYS A 54 -8.85 -8.88 -4.87
C CYS A 54 -8.03 -9.47 -6.00
N GLY A 55 -8.33 -9.12 -7.26
CA GLY A 55 -7.48 -9.48 -8.40
C GLY A 55 -6.11 -8.78 -8.33
N MET A 56 -6.08 -7.52 -7.89
CA MET A 56 -4.84 -6.76 -7.73
C MET A 56 -3.98 -7.28 -6.57
N THR A 57 -4.57 -7.61 -5.43
CA THR A 57 -3.86 -8.22 -4.29
C THR A 57 -3.28 -9.57 -4.67
N THR A 58 -4.03 -10.40 -5.39
CA THR A 58 -3.55 -11.71 -5.86
C THR A 58 -2.42 -11.58 -6.88
N ALA A 59 -2.55 -10.66 -7.84
CA ALA A 59 -1.46 -10.36 -8.78
C ALA A 59 -0.21 -9.80 -8.07
N ALA A 60 -0.39 -8.98 -7.03
CA ALA A 60 0.72 -8.51 -6.20
C ALA A 60 1.37 -9.66 -5.41
N VAL A 61 0.61 -10.64 -4.91
CA VAL A 61 1.17 -11.86 -4.30
C VAL A 61 2.00 -12.66 -5.30
N TYR A 62 1.53 -12.83 -6.53
CA TYR A 62 2.30 -13.50 -7.57
C TYR A 62 3.60 -12.75 -7.92
N LEU A 63 3.54 -11.41 -8.00
CA LEU A 63 4.75 -10.58 -8.14
C LEU A 63 5.72 -10.74 -6.96
N LEU A 64 5.21 -10.81 -5.72
CA LEU A 64 6.03 -11.06 -4.53
C LEU A 64 6.68 -12.46 -4.55
N LYS A 65 6.01 -13.45 -5.15
CA LYS A 65 6.55 -14.79 -5.41
C LYS A 65 7.47 -14.85 -6.64
N LEU A 66 7.73 -13.71 -7.28
CA LEU A 66 8.49 -13.58 -8.54
C LEU A 66 7.86 -14.35 -9.72
N ASP A 67 6.57 -14.69 -9.63
CA ASP A 67 5.81 -15.31 -10.71
C ASP A 67 5.11 -14.25 -11.57
N VAL A 68 5.87 -13.73 -12.52
CA VAL A 68 5.41 -12.67 -13.44
C VAL A 68 4.29 -13.17 -14.36
N ARG A 69 4.32 -14.45 -14.75
CA ARG A 69 3.32 -15.03 -15.65
C ARG A 69 1.96 -15.10 -14.96
N ALA A 70 1.91 -15.69 -13.75
CA ALA A 70 0.68 -15.76 -12.98
C ALA A 70 0.14 -14.37 -12.60
N ALA A 71 1.03 -13.39 -12.37
CA ALA A 71 0.63 -12.00 -12.11
C ALA A 71 -0.08 -11.36 -13.31
N ILE A 72 0.44 -11.54 -14.53
CA ILE A 72 -0.18 -11.02 -15.77
C ILE A 72 -1.52 -11.70 -16.04
N GLU A 73 -1.58 -13.02 -15.89
CA GLU A 73 -2.80 -13.80 -16.12
C GLU A 73 -3.91 -13.44 -15.12
N THR A 74 -3.55 -13.13 -13.88
CA THR A 74 -4.51 -12.72 -12.84
C THR A 74 -5.00 -11.29 -13.02
N ASN A 75 -4.08 -10.34 -13.18
CA ASN A 75 -4.44 -8.93 -13.38
C ASN A 75 -3.29 -8.14 -14.03
N PRO A 76 -3.32 -7.90 -15.35
CA PRO A 76 -2.25 -7.17 -16.04
C PRO A 76 -2.16 -5.69 -15.61
N LEU A 77 -3.23 -5.11 -15.04
CA LEU A 77 -3.20 -3.74 -14.50
C LEU A 77 -2.21 -3.59 -13.34
N VAL A 78 -1.79 -4.67 -12.69
CA VAL A 78 -0.82 -4.63 -11.58
C VAL A 78 0.48 -3.91 -11.97
N PHE A 79 0.92 -4.06 -13.22
CA PHE A 79 2.14 -3.43 -13.75
C PHE A 79 2.00 -1.93 -13.99
N ILE A 80 0.78 -1.42 -14.10
CA ILE A 80 0.51 0.02 -14.25
C ILE A 80 0.22 0.62 -12.88
N VAL A 81 -0.63 -0.06 -12.10
CA VAL A 81 -1.14 0.46 -10.83
C VAL A 81 -0.05 0.49 -9.76
N LEU A 82 0.75 -0.57 -9.61
CA LEU A 82 1.81 -0.57 -8.58
C LEU A 82 2.83 0.57 -8.80
N PRO A 83 3.44 0.75 -9.99
CA PRO A 83 4.38 1.85 -10.20
C PRO A 83 3.73 3.23 -10.06
N THR A 84 2.49 3.39 -10.54
CA THR A 84 1.76 4.66 -10.43
C THR A 84 1.47 5.01 -8.98
N LEU A 85 1.02 4.04 -8.18
CA LEU A 85 0.73 4.22 -6.77
C LEU A 85 2.01 4.56 -5.99
N THR A 86 3.12 3.85 -6.26
CA THR A 86 4.42 4.16 -5.68
C THR A 86 4.87 5.59 -6.02
N PHE A 87 4.72 6.00 -7.28
CA PHE A 87 5.06 7.36 -7.72
C PHE A 87 4.23 8.43 -7.01
N LEU A 88 2.92 8.23 -6.89
CA LEU A 88 2.02 9.17 -6.20
C LEU A 88 2.37 9.29 -4.71
N ILE A 89 2.66 8.17 -4.03
CA ILE A 89 3.07 8.17 -2.62
C ILE A 89 4.39 8.95 -2.46
N VAL A 90 5.38 8.69 -3.31
CA VAL A 90 6.67 9.41 -3.28
C VAL A 90 6.48 10.91 -3.54
N ARG A 91 5.65 11.27 -4.53
CA ARG A 91 5.33 12.67 -4.84
C ARG A 91 4.63 13.34 -3.67
N HIS A 92 3.64 12.68 -3.05
CA HIS A 92 2.92 13.19 -1.89
C HIS A 92 3.86 13.43 -0.71
N TRP A 93 4.74 12.46 -0.43
CA TRP A 93 5.76 12.58 0.60
C TRP A 93 6.71 13.76 0.35
N ARG A 94 7.16 13.96 -0.89
CA ARG A 94 8.02 15.09 -1.26
C ARG A 94 7.31 16.44 -1.05
N ARG A 95 6.03 16.54 -1.39
CA ARG A 95 5.22 17.75 -1.16
C ARG A 95 5.03 18.03 0.33
N PHE A 96 4.67 17.01 1.12
CA PHE A 96 4.55 17.14 2.56
C PHE A 96 5.86 17.62 3.19
N LYS A 97 6.99 17.04 2.79
CA LYS A 97 8.32 17.49 3.24
C LYS A 97 8.57 18.96 2.89
N ALA A 98 8.26 19.38 1.66
CA ALA A 98 8.44 20.77 1.22
C ALA A 98 7.58 21.75 2.03
N GLU A 99 6.30 21.42 2.25
CA GLU A 99 5.37 22.24 3.04
C GLU A 99 5.76 22.34 4.52
N GLN A 100 6.31 21.27 5.10
CA GLN A 100 6.80 21.28 6.47
C GLN A 100 8.12 22.05 6.62
N LEU A 101 8.97 22.07 5.59
CA LEU A 101 10.14 22.95 5.55
C LEU A 101 9.73 24.42 5.41
N SER A 102 8.76 24.74 4.54
CA SER A 102 8.34 26.12 4.28
C SER A 102 7.60 26.77 5.45
N LYS A 103 6.92 25.98 6.29
CA LYS A 103 6.20 26.48 7.48
C LYS A 103 7.10 26.73 8.70
N GLY A 104 8.43 26.61 8.56
CA GLY A 104 9.36 26.75 9.67
C GLY A 104 9.14 25.64 10.70
N PHE A 105 9.70 24.46 10.44
CA PHE A 105 9.57 23.30 11.33
C PHE A 105 9.96 23.70 12.77
N PRO A 106 9.02 23.72 13.74
CA PRO A 106 9.36 24.12 15.11
C PRO A 106 10.42 23.17 15.65
N ASN A 107 11.50 23.75 16.17
CA ASN A 107 12.61 23.01 16.76
C ASN A 107 12.12 22.38 18.07
N TYR A 108 11.70 21.12 18.01
CA TYR A 108 11.23 20.37 19.17
C TYR A 108 12.45 19.91 19.99
N SER A 109 12.93 20.81 20.84
CA SER A 109 13.91 20.60 21.90
C SER A 109 13.35 20.99 23.29
N GLU A 110 12.04 20.87 23.47
CA GLU A 110 11.36 20.95 24.77
C GLU A 110 10.46 19.73 24.96
#